data_AF-A0A9D4DML6-F1
#
_entry.id   AF-A0A9D4DML6-F1
#
_cell.length_a   1.000
_cell.length_b   1.000
_cell.length_c   1.000
_cell.angle_alpha   90.00
_cell.angle_beta   90.00
_cell.angle_gamma   90.00
#
_symmetry.space_group_name_H-M   'P 1'
#
loop_
_entity.id
_entity.type
_entity.pdbx_description
1 polymer ?
#
loop_
_entity_poly.entity_id
_entity_poly.type
_entity_poly.pdbx_seq_one_letter_code
_entity_poly.pdbx_strand_id
1 'polypeptide(L)' 'MLTSAEPLTKQVWCTAISSDNEIVVSGYAEGMIRLWRVKNGTEISVFNCGVDILYVTMSRDKAPSLPLATSSSPRS' A
#
# COMPACT_ATOMS: atom_id res chain seq x y z
N MET A 1 35.13 -15.80 -13.08
CA MET A 1 33.74 -16.25 -13.33
C MET A 1 32.83 -15.42 -12.44
N LEU A 2 32.11 -14.44 -12.99
CA LEU A 2 31.08 -13.71 -12.25
C LEU A 2 29.77 -14.43 -12.52
N THR A 3 29.21 -15.08 -11.50
CA THR A 3 27.83 -15.55 -11.56
C THR A 3 26.96 -14.31 -11.59
N SER A 4 26.58 -13.89 -12.79
CA SER A 4 25.53 -12.92 -13.02
C SER A 4 24.24 -13.53 -12.51
N ALA A 5 23.98 -13.39 -11.21
CA ALA A 5 22.65 -13.53 -10.69
C ALA A 5 21.84 -12.38 -11.32
N GLU A 6 21.23 -12.67 -12.46
CA GLU A 6 20.27 -11.81 -13.10
C GLU A 6 19.30 -11.36 -12.00
N PRO A 7 19.03 -10.06 -11.83
CA PRO A 7 18.03 -9.64 -10.87
C PRO A 7 16.74 -10.34 -11.29
N LEU A 8 16.31 -11.35 -10.53
CA LEU A 8 15.12 -12.14 -10.81
C LEU A 8 14.01 -11.12 -11.07
N THR A 9 13.63 -10.93 -12.34
CA THR A 9 12.71 -9.88 -12.75
C THR A 9 11.33 -10.31 -12.28
N LYS A 10 11.04 -10.06 -11.00
CA LYS A 10 9.81 -10.49 -10.36
C LYS A 10 8.65 -9.85 -11.10
N GLN A 11 7.83 -10.68 -11.72
CA GLN A 11 6.75 -10.22 -12.57
C GLN A 11 5.70 -9.51 -11.72
N VAL A 12 5.53 -8.22 -11.95
CA VAL A 12 4.51 -7.40 -11.30
C VAL A 12 3.20 -7.63 -12.05
N TRP A 13 2.16 -8.07 -11.33
CA TRP A 13 0.85 -8.33 -11.91
C TRP A 13 -0.11 -7.16 -11.72
N CYS A 14 0.06 -6.43 -10.62
CA CYS A 14 -0.82 -5.33 -10.29
C CYS A 14 -0.09 -4.24 -9.50
N THR A 15 -0.56 -3.01 -9.66
CA THR A 15 -0.07 -1.85 -8.90
C THR A 15 -1.25 -1.00 -8.44
N ALA A 16 -1.13 -0.41 -7.26
CA ALA A 16 -2.10 0.54 -6.72
C ALA A 16 -1.37 1.72 -6.07
N ILE A 17 -1.98 2.90 -6.14
CA ILE A 17 -1.45 4.11 -5.54
C ILE A 17 -2.46 4.60 -4.51
N SER A 18 -1.97 5.03 -3.34
CA SER A 18 -2.81 5.68 -2.34
C SER A 18 -3.37 7.00 -2.88
N SER A 19 -4.56 7.41 -2.42
CA SER A 19 -5.21 8.64 -2.85
C SER A 19 -4.48 9.93 -2.45
N ASP A 20 -3.55 9.84 -1.49
CA ASP A 20 -2.68 10.94 -1.08
C ASP A 20 -1.35 10.97 -1.85
N ASN A 21 -1.14 10.06 -2.79
CA ASN A 21 0.08 9.91 -3.57
C ASN A 21 1.35 9.72 -2.71
N GLU A 22 1.22 9.29 -1.45
CA GLU A 22 2.38 9.07 -0.58
C GLU A 22 2.90 7.64 -0.65
N ILE A 23 2.02 6.68 -0.98
CA ILE A 23 2.31 5.25 -0.96
C ILE A 23 1.93 4.62 -2.30
N VAL A 24 2.83 3.78 -2.81
CA VAL A 24 2.62 2.88 -3.95
C VAL A 24 2.73 1.44 -3.47
N VAL A 25 1.85 0.59 -3.99
CA VAL A 25 1.82 -0.84 -3.70
C VAL A 25 1.94 -1.61 -4.99
N SER A 26 2.84 -2.59 -5.00
CA SER A 26 3.07 -3.48 -6.13
C SER A 26 2.87 -4.92 -5.70
N GLY A 27 1.97 -5.64 -6.38
CA GLY A 27 1.73 -7.06 -6.19
C GLY A 27 2.46 -7.89 -7.24
N TYR A 28 3.10 -8.97 -6.78
CA TYR A 28 3.94 -9.85 -7.59
C TYR A 28 3.31 -11.23 -7.75
N ALA A 29 3.68 -11.90 -8.84
CA ALA A 29 3.29 -13.30 -9.10
C ALA A 29 3.70 -14.23 -7.97
N GLU A 30 4.86 -14.02 -7.34
CA GLU A 30 5.38 -14.89 -6.27
C GLU A 30 4.70 -14.71 -4.91
N GLY A 31 3.56 -14.00 -4.86
CA GLY A 31 2.87 -13.69 -3.61
C GLY A 31 3.54 -12.64 -2.74
N MET A 32 4.51 -11.91 -3.29
CA MET A 32 5.08 -10.74 -2.64
C MET A 32 4.22 -9.52 -2.90
N ILE A 33 4.11 -8.65 -1.90
CA ILE A 33 3.56 -7.30 -2.02
C ILE A 33 4.61 -6.36 -1.46
N ARG A 34 4.99 -5.33 -2.23
CA ARG A 34 5.92 -4.30 -1.77
C ARG A 34 5.22 -2.97 -1.66
N LEU A 35 5.46 -2.28 -0.55
CA LEU A 35 5.01 -0.91 -0.30
C LEU A 35 6.19 0.03 -0.47
N TRP A 36 5.96 1.13 -1.18
CA TRP A 36 6.96 2.13 -1.51
C TRP A 36 6.46 3.51 -1.12
N ARG A 37 7.35 4.32 -0.54
CA ARG A 37 7.09 5.74 -0.31
C ARG A 37 7.42 6.51 -1.58
N VAL A 38 6.44 7.22 -2.13
CA VAL A 38 6.59 7.95 -3.40
C VAL A 38 7.63 9.05 -3.31
N LYS A 39 7.63 9.83 -2.21
CA LYS A 39 8.53 10.99 -2.05
C LYS A 39 10.01 10.65 -2.24
N ASN A 40 10.44 9.49 -1.75
CA ASN A 40 11.86 9.15 -1.67
C ASN A 40 12.20 7.85 -2.43
N GLY A 41 11.20 7.18 -3.02
CA GLY A 41 11.38 5.86 -3.65
C GLY A 41 11.78 4.75 -2.67
N THR A 42 11.63 4.96 -1.36
CA THR A 42 12.07 4.01 -0.35
C THR A 42 11.03 2.91 -0.14
N GLU A 43 11.47 1.65 -0.16
CA GLU A 43 10.64 0.52 0.25
C GLU A 43 10.30 0.66 1.74
N ILE A 44 9.00 0.70 2.04
CA ILE A 44 8.47 0.82 3.41
C ILE A 44 8.38 -0.56 4.03
N SER A 45 7.85 -1.53 3.27
CA SER A 45 7.55 -2.86 3.78
C SER A 45 7.38 -3.86 2.64
N VAL A 46 7.68 -5.12 2.96
CA VAL A 46 7.43 -6.27 2.09
C VAL A 46 6.54 -7.24 2.84
N PHE A 47 5.45 -7.63 2.21
CA PHE A 47 4.58 -8.69 2.69
C PHE A 47 4.74 -9.90 1.78
N ASN A 48 4.78 -11.08 2.36
CA ASN A 48 4.76 -12.34 1.62
C ASN A 48 3.49 -13.08 2.01
N CYS A 49 2.59 -13.22 1.06
CA CYS A 49 1.34 -13.95 1.22
C CYS A 49 1.49 -15.43 0.81
N GLY A 50 2.54 -15.76 0.04
CA GLY A 50 2.77 -17.13 -0.46
C GLY A 50 1.75 -17.60 -1.51
N VAL A 51 0.95 -16.68 -2.04
CA VAL A 51 -0.08 -16.92 -3.06
C VAL A 51 -0.06 -15.79 -4.07
N ASP A 52 -0.20 -16.10 -5.34
CA ASP A 52 -0.15 -15.14 -6.45
C ASP A 52 -1.13 -13.96 -6.26
N ILE A 53 -0.60 -12.74 -6.34
CA ILE A 53 -1.39 -11.53 -6.16
C ILE A 53 -1.94 -11.07 -7.51
N LEU A 54 -3.21 -11.37 -7.75
CA LEU A 54 -3.89 -11.01 -9.00
C LEU A 54 -4.21 -9.50 -9.06
N TYR A 55 -4.70 -8.93 -7.95
CA TYR A 55 -5.13 -7.53 -7.90
C TYR A 55 -4.89 -6.94 -6.51
N VAL A 56 -4.47 -5.68 -6.47
CA VAL A 56 -4.37 -4.87 -5.25
C VAL A 56 -5.24 -3.62 -5.40
N THR A 57 -5.94 -3.23 -4.35
CA THR A 57 -6.70 -1.98 -4.29
C THR A 57 -6.42 -1.27 -2.97
N MET A 58 -6.35 0.06 -3.01
CA MET A 58 -6.16 0.88 -1.82
C MET A 58 -7.53 1.41 -1.38
N SER A 59 -7.88 1.16 -0.11
CA SER A 59 -9.08 1.77 0.48
C SER A 59 -8.86 3.27 0.71
N ARG A 60 -9.83 4.09 0.33
CA ARG A 60 -9.83 5.54 0.61
C ARG A 60 -10.57 5.83 1.91
N ASP A 61 -10.08 5.31 3.02
CA ASP A 61 -10.70 5.65 4.30
C ASP A 61 -9.93 6.79 4.97
N LYS A 62 -10.18 8.02 4.50
CA LYS A 62 -10.02 9.21 5.35
C LYS A 62 -11.37 9.47 6.00
N ALA A 63 -11.82 8.58 6.89
CA ALA A 63 -12.96 8.88 7.74
C ALA A 63 -12.67 10.20 8.48
N PRO A 64 -13.47 11.26 8.30
CA PRO A 64 -13.26 12.48 9.05
C PRO A 64 -13.47 12.18 10.53
N SER A 65 -12.46 12.47 11.34
CA SER A 65 -12.61 12.58 12.79
C SER A 65 -13.49 13.78 13.09
N LEU A 66 -14.80 13.63 12.96
CA LEU A 66 -15.74 14.56 13.56
C LEU A 66 -15.61 14.38 15.08
N PRO A 67 -15.11 15.37 15.84
CA PRO A 67 -15.42 15.38 17.25
C PRO A 67 -16.95 15.52 17.33
N LEU A 68 -17.62 14.49 17.81
CA LEU A 68 -18.98 14.61 18.33
C LEU A 68 -18.91 15.57 19.50
N ALA A 69 -18.90 16.87 19.21
CA ALA A 69 -19.06 17.91 20.19
C ALA A 69 -20.45 17.71 20.80
N THR A 70 -20.45 17.30 22.06
CA THR A 70 -21.62 17.23 22.91
C THR A 70 -22.22 18.63 22.99
N SER A 71 -23.24 18.95 22.19
CA SER A 71 -24.12 20.06 22.52
C SER A 71 -25.18 19.56 23.50
N SER A 72 -24.74 19.34 24.74
CA SER A 72 -25.63 19.52 25.88
C SER A 72 -26.08 20.98 25.87
N SER A 73 -27.31 21.22 25.47
CA SER A 73 -27.99 22.48 25.69
C SER A 73 -29.23 22.17 26.52
N PRO A 74 -29.25 22.47 27.83
CA PRO A 74 -30.47 22.44 28.59
C PRO A 74 -31.28 23.67 28.17
N ARG A 75 -32.52 23.48 27.74
CA ARG A 75 -33.44 24.60 27.53
C ARG A 75 -34.73 24.35 28.29
N SER A 76 -34.81 25.10 29.40
CA SER A 76 -35.96 25.64 30.15
C SER A 76 -37.24 24.83 30.24
#